data_AF-A0A7C5MGW7-F1
#
_entry.id   AF-A0A7C5MGW7-F1
#
_cell.length_a   1.000
_cell.length_b   1.000
_cell.length_c   1.000
_cell.angle_alpha   90.00
_cell.angle_beta   90.00
_cell.angle_gamma   90.00
#
_symmetry.space_group_name_H-M   'P 1'
#
loop_
_entity.id
_entity.type
_entity.pdbx_description
1 polymer ?
#
loop_
_entity_poly.entity_id
_entity_poly.type
_entity_poly.pdbx_seq_one_letter_code
_entity_poly.pdbx_strand_id
1 'polypeptide(L)'
;MRYSRYDIPISEFTYKAENMWASLDVKEERVELDTNVPTGHSEIIGNFARAILKNGKLISPVEEGLKSVEFINACILSAKTNKPVKLPCIEGHMIP
;
A
#
# COMPACT_ATOMS: atom_id res chain seq x y z
N MET A 1 14.44 13.65 -4.87
CA MET A 1 13.33 13.87 -3.91
C MET A 1 13.93 14.48 -2.65
N ARG A 2 13.37 15.55 -2.13
CA ARG A 2 13.87 16.23 -0.91
C ARG A 2 13.12 15.67 0.29
N TYR A 3 13.84 15.28 1.33
CA TYR A 3 13.25 14.80 2.58
C TYR A 3 13.57 15.82 3.68
N SER A 4 12.58 16.09 4.51
CA SER A 4 12.68 17.04 5.62
C SER A 4 12.38 16.31 6.91
N ARG A 5 13.30 16.41 7.87
CA ARG A 5 13.11 15.87 9.22
C ARG A 5 12.65 17.00 10.14
N TYR A 6 11.60 16.72 10.90
CA TYR A 6 11.09 17.58 11.93
C TYR A 6 11.55 17.07 13.30
N ASP A 7 11.95 17.97 14.20
CA ASP A 7 12.34 17.59 15.57
C ASP A 7 11.10 17.23 16.43
N ILE A 8 9.92 17.72 16.06
CA ILE A 8 8.64 17.47 16.74
C ILE A 8 7.60 17.05 15.68
N PRO A 9 6.69 16.09 15.95
CA PRO A 9 5.59 15.78 15.06
C PRO A 9 4.75 17.02 14.73
N ILE A 10 4.41 17.21 13.45
CA ILE A 10 3.64 18.38 12.99
C ILE A 10 2.35 18.53 13.78
N SER A 11 1.65 17.42 14.04
CA SER A 11 0.40 17.44 14.82
C SER A 11 0.57 17.99 16.22
N GLU A 12 1.70 17.70 16.88
CA GLU A 12 1.97 18.18 18.23
C GLU A 12 2.36 19.66 18.22
N PHE A 13 3.18 20.07 17.25
CA PHE A 13 3.54 21.47 17.05
C PHE A 13 2.31 22.33 16.76
N THR A 14 1.42 21.90 15.87
CA THR A 14 0.19 22.64 15.52
C THR A 14 -0.72 22.85 16.73
N TYR A 15 -0.79 21.88 17.64
CA TYR A 15 -1.62 22.00 18.83
C TYR A 15 -1.00 22.90 19.91
N LYS A 16 0.33 22.91 20.02
CA LYS A 16 1.07 23.61 21.08
C LYS A 16 1.72 24.93 20.64
N ALA A 17 1.49 25.36 19.40
CA ALA A 17 2.12 26.56 18.85
C ALA A 17 1.81 27.79 19.72
N GLU A 18 2.85 28.48 20.17
CA GLU A 18 2.70 29.64 21.07
C GLU A 18 2.01 30.83 20.39
N ASN A 19 2.09 30.93 19.06
CA ASN A 19 1.44 31.99 18.30
C ASN A 19 1.19 31.58 16.84
N MET A 20 0.41 32.40 16.14
CA MET A 20 -0.02 32.18 14.75
C MET A 20 1.14 32.13 13.73
N TRP A 21 2.31 32.64 14.08
CA TRP A 21 3.48 32.73 13.22
C TRP A 21 4.63 31.83 13.66
N ALA A 22 4.39 30.93 14.62
CA ALA A 22 5.39 29.99 15.07
C ALA A 22 5.81 29.10 13.89
N SER A 23 7.12 28.98 13.67
CA SER A 23 7.71 28.09 12.69
C SER A 23 8.41 26.93 13.38
N LEU A 24 8.36 25.77 12.73
CA LEU A 24 9.09 24.59 13.17
C LEU A 24 10.48 24.62 12.53
N ASP A 25 11.51 24.25 13.30
CA ASP A 25 12.84 24.05 12.73
C ASP A 25 12.81 22.81 11.83
N VAL A 26 13.24 22.98 10.58
CA VAL A 26 13.20 21.93 9.55
C VAL A 26 14.61 21.67 9.07
N LYS A 27 15.10 20.46 9.34
CA LYS A 27 16.40 20.01 8.84
C LYS A 27 16.18 19.26 7.54
N GLU A 28 16.69 19.82 6.45
CA GLU A 28 16.72 19.11 5.18
C GLU A 28 17.73 17.97 5.28
N GLU A 29 17.25 16.75 5.13
CA GLU A 29 18.05 15.54 5.23
C GLU A 29 18.10 14.87 3.86
N ARG A 30 19.31 14.63 3.37
CA ARG A 30 19.50 13.84 2.16
C ARG A 30 19.44 12.37 2.53
N VAL A 31 18.29 11.75 2.32
CA VAL A 31 18.14 10.30 2.43
C VAL A 31 18.70 9.67 1.16
N GLU A 32 19.80 8.90 1.31
CA GLU A 32 20.33 8.07 0.24
C GLU A 32 19.39 6.87 0.07
N LEU A 33 18.75 6.80 -1.08
CA LEU A 33 17.92 5.65 -1.47
C LEU A 33 18.70 4.80 -2.44
N ASP A 34 18.67 3.48 -2.23
CA ASP A 34 19.18 2.55 -3.22
C ASP A 34 18.25 2.58 -4.44
N THR A 35 18.75 3.17 -5.53
CA THR A 35 18.03 3.25 -6.81
C THR A 35 18.14 1.98 -7.63
N ASN A 36 18.98 1.03 -7.22
CA ASN A 36 19.22 -0.22 -7.94
C ASN A 36 18.35 -1.37 -7.43
N VAL A 37 17.38 -1.09 -6.56
CA VAL A 37 16.41 -2.10 -6.13
C VAL A 37 15.53 -2.46 -7.34
N PRO A 38 15.50 -3.74 -7.76
CA PRO A 38 14.61 -4.18 -8.82
C PRO A 38 13.15 -3.97 -8.37
N THR A 39 12.38 -3.22 -9.16
CA THR A 39 11.01 -2.84 -8.79
C THR A 39 10.07 -2.86 -10.00
N GLY A 40 8.76 -2.80 -9.72
CA GLY A 40 7.73 -2.64 -10.74
C GLY A 40 7.34 -3.93 -11.46
N HIS A 41 6.68 -3.77 -12.60
CA HIS A 41 6.06 -4.88 -13.33
C HIS A 41 7.07 -5.87 -13.92
N SER A 42 8.26 -5.41 -14.32
CA SER A 42 9.31 -6.28 -14.86
C SER A 42 9.70 -7.39 -13.89
N GLU A 43 9.81 -7.06 -12.60
CA GLU A 43 10.17 -8.04 -11.56
C GLU A 43 9.07 -9.04 -11.29
N ILE A 44 7.82 -8.59 -11.26
CA ILE A 44 6.66 -9.46 -11.05
C ILE A 44 6.52 -10.44 -12.22
N ILE A 45 6.59 -9.96 -13.46
CA ILE A 45 6.49 -10.80 -14.66
C ILE A 45 7.68 -11.76 -14.75
N GLY A 46 8.89 -11.27 -14.49
CA GLY A 46 10.09 -12.10 -14.47
C GLY A 46 10.04 -13.18 -13.40
N ASN A 47 9.53 -12.86 -12.20
CA ASN A 47 9.29 -13.85 -11.15
C ASN A 47 8.23 -14.88 -11.57
N PHE A 48 7.12 -14.45 -12.18
CA PHE A 48 6.08 -15.36 -12.68
C PHE A 48 6.64 -16.36 -13.70
N ALA A 49 7.40 -15.89 -14.70
CA ALA A 49 8.05 -16.77 -15.67
C ALA A 49 9.04 -17.74 -15.00
N ARG A 50 9.87 -17.26 -14.05
CA ARG A 50 10.79 -18.12 -13.30
C ARG A 50 10.06 -19.14 -12.43
N ALA A 51 8.94 -18.77 -11.83
CA ALA A 51 8.13 -19.67 -11.00
C ALA A 51 7.58 -20.83 -11.84
N ILE A 52 7.12 -20.56 -13.06
CA ILE A 52 6.69 -21.60 -14.01
C ILE A 52 7.86 -22.51 -14.42
N LEU A 53 8.99 -21.92 -14.81
CA LEU A 53 10.11 -22.68 -15.37
C LEU A 53 10.91 -23.47 -14.32
N LYS A 54 10.93 -23.00 -13.07
CA LYS A 54 11.81 -23.51 -12.01
C LYS A 54 11.08 -23.91 -10.73
N ASN A 55 9.74 -23.93 -10.72
CA ASN A 55 8.92 -24.18 -9.53
C ASN A 55 9.30 -23.29 -8.33
N GLY A 56 9.49 -22.00 -8.59
CA GLY A 56 9.82 -20.99 -7.57
C GLY A 56 8.59 -20.37 -6.91
N LYS A 57 8.81 -19.68 -5.78
CA LYS A 57 7.74 -18.94 -5.08
C LYS A 57 7.32 -17.68 -5.87
N LEU A 58 6.01 -17.47 -6.01
CA LEU A 58 5.45 -16.26 -6.59
C LEU A 58 5.54 -15.07 -5.62
N ILE A 59 5.97 -13.92 -6.13
CA ILE A 59 5.93 -12.63 -5.43
C ILE A 59 4.48 -12.19 -5.22
N SER A 60 3.62 -12.42 -6.22
CA SER A 60 2.20 -12.09 -6.18
C SER A 60 1.39 -13.37 -6.42
N PRO A 61 1.09 -14.13 -5.34
CA PRO A 61 0.31 -15.36 -5.45
C PRO A 61 -1.19 -15.05 -5.58
N VAL A 62 -1.97 -16.05 -6.01
CA VAL A 62 -3.39 -15.87 -6.35
C VAL A 62 -4.25 -15.48 -5.15
N GLU A 63 -3.90 -15.94 -3.95
CA GLU A 63 -4.64 -15.68 -2.71
C GLU A 63 -4.69 -14.17 -2.38
N GLU A 64 -3.62 -13.44 -2.69
CA GLU A 64 -3.59 -11.98 -2.54
C GLU A 64 -4.41 -11.26 -3.63
N GLY A 65 -4.39 -11.79 -4.86
CA GLY A 65 -5.24 -11.31 -5.95
C GLY A 65 -6.73 -11.47 -5.64
N LEU A 66 -7.11 -12.61 -5.05
CA LEU A 66 -8.50 -12.91 -4.68
C LEU A 66 -9.04 -11.89 -3.66
N LYS A 67 -8.26 -11.54 -2.64
CA LYS A 67 -8.64 -10.51 -1.65
C LYS A 67 -8.89 -9.15 -2.29
N SER A 68 -8.12 -8.79 -3.31
CA SER A 68 -8.29 -7.51 -4.03
C SER A 68 -9.61 -7.48 -4.80
N VAL A 69 -9.94 -8.56 -5.51
CA VAL A 69 -11.21 -8.70 -6.24
C VAL A 69 -12.39 -8.74 -5.27
N GLU A 70 -12.25 -9.46 -4.17
CA GLU A 70 -13.21 -9.54 -3.07
C GLU A 70 -13.56 -8.15 -2.52
N PHE A 71 -12.53 -7.36 -2.23
CA PHE A 71 -12.71 -5.99 -1.75
C PHE A 71 -13.43 -5.09 -2.76
N ILE A 72 -13.05 -5.15 -4.04
CA ILE A 72 -13.69 -4.36 -5.10
C ILE A 72 -15.18 -4.73 -5.22
N ASN A 73 -15.50 -6.02 -5.19
CA ASN A 73 -16.88 -6.49 -5.26
C ASN A 73 -17.69 -6.06 -4.04
N ALA A 74 -17.11 -6.10 -2.85
CA ALA A 74 -17.75 -5.61 -1.63
C ALA A 74 -18.04 -4.10 -1.71
N CYS A 75 -17.12 -3.30 -2.25
CA CYS A 75 -17.34 -1.87 -2.49
C CYS A 75 -18.51 -1.63 -3.47
N ILE A 76 -18.55 -2.36 -4.59
CA ILE A 76 -19.64 -2.26 -5.57
C ILE A 76 -20.97 -2.67 -4.94
N LEU A 77 -21.00 -3.77 -4.18
CA LEU A 77 -22.20 -4.26 -3.51
C LEU A 77 -22.68 -3.29 -2.42
N SER A 78 -21.75 -2.70 -1.64
CA SER A 78 -22.04 -1.69 -0.63
C SER A 78 -22.66 -0.45 -1.26
N ALA A 79 -22.10 0.03 -2.38
CA ALA A 79 -22.62 1.19 -3.10
C ALA A 79 -24.04 0.92 -3.64
N LYS A 80 -24.28 -0.28 -4.18
CA LYS A 80 -25.60 -0.66 -4.71
C LYS A 80 -26.67 -0.83 -3.63
N THR A 81 -26.29 -1.33 -2.44
CA THR A 81 -27.23 -1.66 -1.35
C THR A 81 -27.35 -0.56 -0.30
N ASN A 82 -26.47 0.45 -0.35
CA ASN A 82 -26.32 1.51 0.64
C ASN A 82 -26.16 0.97 2.07
N LYS A 83 -25.48 -0.17 2.21
CA LYS A 83 -25.26 -0.88 3.49
C LYS A 83 -23.83 -1.41 3.53
N PRO A 84 -23.18 -1.42 4.71
CA PRO A 84 -21.89 -2.10 4.86
C PRO A 84 -21.99 -3.58 4.47
N VAL A 85 -20.98 -4.08 3.77
CA VAL A 85 -20.86 -5.48 3.34
C VAL A 85 -19.87 -6.21 4.23
N LYS A 86 -20.26 -7.38 4.75
CA LYS A 86 -19.36 -8.25 5.50
C LYS A 86 -18.47 -9.03 4.53
N LEU A 87 -17.17 -9.03 4.79
CA LEU A 87 -16.21 -9.84 4.05
C LEU A 87 -16.06 -11.23 4.70
N PRO A 88 -15.80 -12.28 3.91
CA PRO A 88 -15.95 -12.32 2.45
C PRO A 88 -17.42 -12.40 2.03
N CYS A 89 -17.77 -11.71 0.96
CA CYS A 89 -19.09 -11.66 0.33
C CYS A 89 -19.22 -12.55 -0.92
N ILE A 90 -18.11 -13.05 -1.48
CA ILE A 90 -18.12 -13.94 -2.67
C ILE A 90 -17.80 -15.41 -2.33
N GLU A 91 -17.70 -15.80 -1.05
CA GLU A 91 -17.47 -17.20 -0.65
C GLU A 91 -18.69 -18.09 -0.98
N GLY A 92 -18.72 -18.60 -2.22
CA GLY A 92 -19.77 -19.48 -2.71
C GLY A 92 -19.41 -20.35 -3.92
N HIS A 93 -18.23 -20.21 -4.53
CA HIS A 93 -17.72 -21.11 -5.57
C HIS A 93 -16.22 -21.36 -5.37
N MET A 94 -15.89 -22.26 -4.44
CA MET A 94 -14.66 -23.04 -4.60
C MET A 94 -14.88 -23.94 -5.81
N ILE A 95 -14.11 -23.70 -6.87
CA ILE A 95 -13.96 -24.65 -7.98
C ILE A 95 -13.34 -25.93 -7.37
N PRO A 96 -13.88 -27.13 -7.64
CA PRO A 96 -13.32 -28.39 -7.15
C PRO A 96 -11.88 -28.62 -7.62
#